data_AF-A0A3D1R7N4-F1
#
_entry.id   AF-A0A3D1R7N4-F1
#
_cell.length_a   1.000
_cell.length_b   1.000
_cell.length_c   1.000
_cell.angle_alpha   90.00
_cell.angle_beta   90.00
_cell.angle_gamma   90.00
#
_symmetry.space_group_name_H-M   'P 1'
#
loop_
_entity.id
_entity.type
_entity.pdbx_description
1 polymer ?
#
loop_
_entity_poly.entity_id
_entity_poly.type
_entity_poly.pdbx_seq_one_letter_code
_entity_poly.pdbx_strand_id
1 'polypeptide(L)'
;MYRALAAMTLLFSSPALAESDDPWFGKDKALHFGFSALLAGGGYALGALACDEEWAPWVAGAGLALGAGAVKELYDLTGGGDASFRDLAWDAAGTTVGLLGAWALDRLLFRRGPPPERAALLAGSAQAAGVPELLWERPALRLRVPLRRIPD
;
A
#
# COMPACT_ATOMS: atom_id res chain seq x y z
N MET A 1 0.31 10.31 -45.30
CA MET A 1 -0.20 9.26 -44.39
C MET A 1 -0.42 9.75 -42.96
N TYR A 2 0.49 10.51 -42.35
CA TYR A 2 0.33 11.05 -40.98
C TYR A 2 -0.84 12.04 -40.78
N ARG A 3 -1.23 12.79 -41.81
CA ARG A 3 -2.33 13.79 -41.72
C ARG A 3 -3.73 13.16 -41.66
N ALA A 4 -3.91 11.96 -42.21
CA ALA A 4 -5.18 11.24 -42.16
C ALA A 4 -5.41 10.53 -40.81
N LEU A 5 -4.33 10.07 -40.18
CA LEU A 5 -4.37 9.49 -38.82
C LEU A 5 -4.74 10.56 -37.76
N ALA A 6 -4.19 11.77 -37.88
CA ALA A 6 -4.53 12.89 -36.99
C ALA A 6 -5.98 13.39 -37.16
N ALA A 7 -6.54 13.31 -38.37
CA ALA A 7 -7.94 13.67 -38.62
C ALA A 7 -8.92 12.59 -38.10
N MET A 8 -8.50 11.32 -38.05
CA MET A 8 -9.34 10.22 -37.55
C MET A 8 -9.35 10.14 -36.03
N THR A 9 -8.29 10.55 -35.33
CA THR A 9 -8.29 10.73 -33.87
C THR A 9 -9.17 11.88 -33.38
N LEU A 10 -9.33 12.93 -34.21
CA LEU A 10 -10.20 14.08 -33.89
C LEU A 10 -11.70 13.79 -34.07
N LEU A 11 -12.07 12.72 -34.80
CA LEU A 11 -13.48 12.36 -35.05
C LEU A 11 -14.08 11.37 -34.03
N PHE A 12 -13.28 10.89 -33.08
CA PHE A 12 -13.71 10.00 -31.98
C PHE A 12 -13.53 10.61 -30.58
N SER A 13 -13.19 11.90 -30.48
CA SER A 13 -13.22 12.60 -29.20
C SER A 13 -14.65 13.01 -28.89
N SER A 14 -15.45 12.07 -28.38
CA SER A 14 -16.64 12.44 -27.61
C SER A 14 -16.15 13.31 -26.44
N PRO A 15 -16.78 14.46 -26.14
CA PRO A 15 -16.42 15.19 -24.94
C PRO A 15 -16.73 14.31 -23.74
N ALA A 16 -15.70 13.75 -23.12
CA ALA A 16 -15.84 13.18 -21.79
C ALA A 16 -16.03 14.34 -20.83
N LEU A 17 -17.29 14.62 -20.52
CA LEU A 17 -17.63 15.60 -19.51
C LEU A 17 -17.41 14.90 -18.16
N ALA A 18 -16.53 15.46 -17.34
CA ALA A 18 -16.46 15.06 -15.95
C ALA A 18 -17.84 15.30 -15.30
N GLU A 19 -18.32 14.36 -14.49
CA GLU A 19 -19.66 14.46 -13.91
C GLU A 19 -19.73 15.66 -12.96
N SER A 20 -20.47 16.69 -13.37
CA SER A 20 -20.55 17.94 -12.61
C SER A 20 -21.42 17.84 -11.36
N ASP A 21 -22.38 16.90 -11.35
CA ASP A 21 -23.39 16.73 -10.30
C ASP A 21 -23.19 15.45 -9.44
N ASP A 22 -21.96 14.93 -9.43
CA ASP A 22 -21.61 13.73 -8.67
C ASP A 22 -21.56 14.00 -7.15
N PRO A 23 -22.39 13.40 -6.29
CA PRO A 23 -22.41 13.70 -4.86
C PRO A 23 -21.12 13.25 -4.12
N TRP A 24 -20.60 14.11 -3.24
CA TRP A 24 -19.43 13.80 -2.41
C TRP A 24 -19.62 12.61 -1.46
N PHE A 25 -20.87 12.31 -1.09
CA PHE A 25 -21.20 11.25 -0.16
C PHE A 25 -22.28 10.38 -0.79
N GLY A 26 -21.87 9.26 -1.35
CA GLY A 26 -22.74 8.29 -1.99
C GLY A 26 -22.22 6.87 -1.79
N LYS A 27 -23.07 5.90 -2.11
CA LYS A 27 -22.68 4.47 -2.09
C LYS A 27 -21.45 4.23 -2.96
N ASP A 28 -21.41 4.88 -4.12
CA ASP A 28 -20.32 4.80 -5.08
C ASP A 28 -18.98 5.25 -4.47
N LYS A 29 -18.96 6.39 -3.78
CA LYS A 29 -17.77 6.90 -3.08
C LYS A 29 -17.25 5.96 -1.99
N ALA A 30 -18.16 5.28 -1.29
CA ALA A 30 -17.78 4.26 -0.32
C ALA A 30 -17.12 3.03 -0.98
N LEU A 31 -17.50 2.70 -2.23
CA LEU A 31 -16.86 1.63 -3.00
C LEU A 31 -15.46 2.03 -3.44
N HIS A 32 -15.27 3.24 -3.98
CA HIS A 32 -13.95 3.79 -4.31
C HIS A 32 -13.02 3.77 -3.09
N PHE A 33 -13.48 4.34 -1.98
CA PHE A 33 -12.75 4.31 -0.71
C PHE A 33 -12.38 2.88 -0.27
N GLY A 34 -13.37 1.98 -0.20
CA GLY A 34 -13.17 0.63 0.33
C GLY A 34 -12.27 -0.23 -0.55
N PHE A 35 -12.45 -0.16 -1.88
CA PHE A 35 -11.64 -0.90 -2.84
C PHE A 35 -10.20 -0.38 -2.83
N SER A 36 -10.00 0.94 -2.84
CA SER A 36 -8.67 1.55 -2.76
C SER A 36 -7.97 1.24 -1.44
N ALA A 37 -8.69 1.21 -0.31
CA ALA A 37 -8.11 0.79 0.96
C ALA A 37 -7.65 -0.68 0.95
N LEU A 38 -8.46 -1.58 0.36
CA LEU A 38 -8.12 -2.99 0.23
C LEU A 38 -6.92 -3.20 -0.69
N LEU A 39 -6.91 -2.54 -1.85
CA LEU A 39 -5.80 -2.57 -2.80
C LEU A 39 -4.51 -2.05 -2.18
N ALA A 40 -4.58 -0.93 -1.45
CA ALA A 40 -3.41 -0.33 -0.83
C ALA A 40 -2.84 -1.22 0.29
N GLY A 41 -3.71 -1.76 1.14
CA GLY A 41 -3.27 -2.68 2.20
C GLY A 41 -2.71 -4.00 1.65
N GLY A 42 -3.36 -4.57 0.64
CA GLY A 42 -2.87 -5.77 -0.05
C GLY A 42 -1.54 -5.55 -0.76
N GLY A 43 -1.41 -4.44 -1.49
CA GLY A 43 -0.16 -4.05 -2.15
C GLY A 43 0.96 -3.77 -1.15
N TYR A 44 0.65 -3.15 0.00
CA TYR A 44 1.61 -2.99 1.09
C TYR A 44 2.11 -4.35 1.58
N ALA A 45 1.20 -5.28 1.90
CA ALA A 45 1.57 -6.60 2.39
C ALA A 45 2.43 -7.36 1.37
N LEU A 46 2.08 -7.32 0.08
CA LEU A 46 2.87 -7.94 -0.97
C LEU A 46 4.25 -7.30 -1.10
N GLY A 47 4.35 -5.97 -1.06
CA GLY A 47 5.64 -5.27 -1.08
C GLY A 47 6.52 -5.64 0.12
N ALA A 48 5.94 -5.80 1.30
CA ALA A 48 6.65 -6.23 2.51
C ALA A 48 7.14 -7.69 2.47
N LEU A 49 6.47 -8.53 1.68
CA LEU A 49 6.87 -9.93 1.47
C LEU A 49 7.90 -10.07 0.34
N ALA A 50 7.87 -9.18 -0.65
CA ALA A 50 8.67 -9.28 -1.85
C ALA A 50 10.01 -8.53 -1.77
N CYS A 51 10.12 -7.52 -0.90
CA CYS A 51 11.26 -6.60 -0.84
C CYS A 51 11.73 -6.40 0.61
N ASP A 52 13.03 -6.24 0.81
CA ASP A 52 13.63 -5.96 2.12
C ASP A 52 13.65 -4.46 2.44
N GLU A 53 13.48 -3.59 1.44
CA GLU A 53 13.50 -2.14 1.59
C GLU A 53 12.25 -1.62 2.31
N GLU A 54 12.45 -0.79 3.35
CA GLU A 54 11.35 -0.23 4.15
C GLU A 54 10.35 0.61 3.34
N TRP A 55 10.76 1.17 2.20
CA TRP A 55 9.91 2.00 1.34
C TRP A 55 9.07 1.19 0.35
N ALA A 56 9.49 -0.03 0.00
CA ALA A 56 8.86 -0.85 -1.04
C ALA A 56 7.38 -1.19 -0.74
N PRO A 57 6.98 -1.55 0.49
CA PRO A 57 5.57 -1.76 0.84
C PRO A 57 4.70 -0.54 0.53
N TRP A 58 5.18 0.65 0.90
CA TRP A 58 4.43 1.90 0.71
C TRP A 58 4.22 2.20 -0.77
N VAL A 59 5.26 2.07 -1.58
CA VAL A 59 5.19 2.34 -3.02
C VAL A 59 4.35 1.29 -3.72
N ALA A 60 4.46 0.01 -3.35
CA ALA A 60 3.65 -1.06 -3.92
C ALA A 60 2.16 -0.84 -3.62
N GLY A 61 1.80 -0.57 -2.37
CA GLY A 61 0.42 -0.28 -1.98
C GLY A 61 -0.14 0.98 -2.63
N ALA A 62 0.58 2.10 -2.55
CA ALA A 62 0.15 3.38 -3.12
C ALA A 62 0.01 3.29 -4.64
N GLY A 63 1.02 2.73 -5.32
CA GLY A 63 1.04 2.60 -6.77
C GLY A 63 -0.07 1.71 -7.29
N LEU A 64 -0.35 0.60 -6.61
CA LEU A 64 -1.41 -0.32 -7.01
C LEU A 64 -2.81 0.30 -6.82
N ALA A 65 -3.08 0.95 -5.68
CA ALA A 65 -4.38 1.55 -5.41
C ALA A 65 -4.65 2.82 -6.23
N LEU A 66 -3.74 3.80 -6.19
CA LEU A 66 -3.89 5.04 -6.96
C LEU A 66 -3.82 4.78 -8.46
N GLY A 67 -3.00 3.83 -8.90
CA GLY A 67 -2.91 3.42 -10.30
C GLY A 67 -4.23 2.83 -10.79
N ALA A 68 -4.89 1.98 -10.00
CA ALA A 68 -6.20 1.43 -10.35
C ALA A 68 -7.28 2.52 -10.47
N GLY A 69 -7.35 3.45 -9.50
CA GLY A 69 -8.27 4.59 -9.55
C GLY A 69 -8.01 5.49 -10.76
N ALA A 70 -6.76 5.88 -11.00
CA ALA A 70 -6.41 6.71 -12.15
C ALA A 70 -6.71 6.03 -13.50
N VAL A 71 -6.48 4.71 -13.61
CA VAL A 71 -6.84 3.95 -14.82
C VAL A 71 -8.35 3.88 -15.02
N LYS A 72 -9.13 3.73 -13.93
CA LYS A 72 -10.60 3.77 -14.01
C LYS A 72 -11.10 5.10 -14.54
N GLU A 73 -10.66 6.22 -13.96
CA GLU A 73 -11.06 7.55 -14.40
C GLU A 73 -10.63 7.84 -15.84
N LEU A 74 -9.42 7.42 -16.22
CA LEU A 74 -8.96 7.56 -17.61
C LEU A 74 -9.79 6.71 -18.58
N TYR A 75 -10.24 5.53 -18.15
CA TYR A 75 -11.15 4.69 -18.94
C TYR A 75 -12.53 5.35 -19.11
N ASP A 76 -13.05 5.97 -18.06
CA ASP A 76 -14.31 6.72 -18.13
C ASP A 76 -14.21 7.89 -19.12
N LEU A 77 -13.06 8.57 -19.16
CA LEU A 77 -12.77 9.60 -20.18
C LEU A 77 -12.80 9.09 -21.63
N THR A 78 -12.79 7.77 -21.85
CA THR A 78 -12.94 7.18 -23.20
C THR A 78 -14.40 6.85 -23.56
N GLY A 79 -15.36 7.17 -22.68
CA GLY A 79 -16.78 6.85 -22.82
C GLY A 79 -17.19 5.55 -22.13
N GLY A 80 -16.34 5.00 -21.26
CA GLY A 80 -16.64 3.81 -20.45
C GLY A 80 -17.50 4.08 -19.20
N GLY A 81 -17.71 5.36 -18.87
CA GLY A 81 -18.42 5.86 -17.70
C GLY A 81 -18.28 7.38 -17.62
N ASP A 82 -18.66 7.96 -16.49
CA ASP A 82 -18.49 9.40 -16.23
C ASP A 82 -17.30 9.61 -15.30
N ALA A 83 -16.29 10.34 -15.77
CA ALA A 83 -15.10 10.59 -14.96
C ALA A 83 -15.44 11.57 -13.82
N SER A 84 -14.91 11.32 -12.62
CA SER A 84 -15.09 12.17 -11.46
C SER A 84 -13.80 12.36 -10.66
N PHE A 85 -13.44 13.63 -10.46
CA PHE A 85 -12.38 13.97 -9.52
C PHE A 85 -12.74 13.60 -8.06
N ARG A 86 -14.03 13.50 -7.74
CA ARG A 86 -14.48 13.14 -6.39
C ARG A 86 -14.21 11.65 -6.13
N ASP A 87 -14.35 10.79 -7.14
CA ASP A 87 -13.94 9.39 -7.06
C ASP A 87 -12.44 9.25 -6.82
N LEU A 88 -11.63 9.98 -7.58
CA LEU A 88 -10.18 10.02 -7.37
C LEU A 88 -9.79 10.50 -5.95
N ALA A 89 -10.54 11.45 -5.39
CA ALA A 89 -10.33 11.92 -4.02
C ALA A 89 -10.67 10.84 -2.98
N TRP A 90 -11.74 10.07 -3.20
CA TRP A 90 -12.09 8.94 -2.34
C TRP A 90 -11.14 7.76 -2.48
N ASP A 91 -10.58 7.53 -3.67
CA ASP A 91 -9.49 6.58 -3.89
C ASP A 91 -8.22 6.98 -3.11
N ALA A 92 -7.87 8.26 -3.11
CA ALA A 92 -6.74 8.77 -2.33
C ALA A 92 -6.97 8.64 -0.82
N ALA A 93 -8.19 8.92 -0.34
CA ALA A 93 -8.56 8.75 1.06
C ALA A 93 -8.51 7.26 1.47
N GLY A 94 -9.08 6.38 0.64
CA GLY A 94 -9.05 4.93 0.83
C GLY A 94 -7.63 4.38 0.85
N THR A 95 -6.82 4.76 -0.13
CA THR A 95 -5.40 4.41 -0.21
C THR A 95 -4.67 4.78 1.07
N THR A 96 -4.85 6.02 1.54
CA THR A 96 -4.22 6.52 2.77
C THR A 96 -4.60 5.65 3.97
N VAL A 97 -5.89 5.37 4.15
CA VAL A 97 -6.38 4.54 5.26
C VAL A 97 -5.85 3.10 5.15
N GLY A 98 -5.86 2.51 3.96
CA GLY A 98 -5.34 1.17 3.70
C GLY A 98 -3.86 1.03 4.03
N LEU A 99 -3.04 1.98 3.59
CA LEU A 99 -1.60 2.02 3.88
C LEU A 99 -1.34 2.17 5.38
N LEU A 100 -2.00 3.13 6.04
CA LEU A 100 -1.81 3.35 7.48
C LEU A 100 -2.28 2.15 8.30
N GLY A 101 -3.40 1.53 7.91
CA GLY A 101 -3.91 0.31 8.55
C GLY A 101 -2.95 -0.86 8.39
N ALA A 102 -2.47 -1.13 7.17
CA ALA A 102 -1.50 -2.18 6.90
C ALA A 102 -0.17 -1.94 7.63
N TRP A 103 0.36 -0.72 7.61
CA TRP A 103 1.53 -0.34 8.38
C TRP A 103 1.31 -0.53 9.88
N ALA A 104 0.17 -0.11 10.43
CA ALA A 104 -0.12 -0.29 11.84
C ALA A 104 -0.16 -1.78 12.21
N LEU A 105 -0.83 -2.61 11.41
CA LEU A 105 -0.84 -4.06 11.60
C LEU A 105 0.55 -4.66 11.52
N ASP A 106 1.34 -4.27 10.52
CA ASP A 106 2.73 -4.70 10.38
C ASP A 106 3.57 -4.34 11.61
N ARG A 107 3.39 -3.13 12.13
CA ARG A 107 4.11 -2.66 13.32
C ARG A 107 3.62 -3.29 14.63
N LEU A 108 2.35 -3.67 14.73
CA LEU A 108 1.74 -4.25 15.93
C LEU A 108 1.91 -5.77 15.99
N LEU A 109 1.86 -6.44 14.84
CA LEU A 109 1.88 -7.91 14.74
C LEU A 109 3.24 -8.46 14.35
N PHE A 110 4.02 -7.71 13.56
CA PHE A 110 5.24 -8.22 12.91
C PHE A 110 6.52 -7.45 13.24
N ARG A 111 6.51 -6.45 14.14
CA ARG A 111 7.74 -5.75 14.53
C ARG A 111 8.83 -6.70 15.05
N ARG A 112 9.73 -7.01 14.14
CA ARG A 112 11.15 -7.32 14.29
C ARG A 112 11.83 -6.20 15.10
N GLY A 113 12.85 -6.55 15.88
CA GLY A 113 13.62 -5.61 16.72
C GLY A 113 14.27 -4.45 15.95
N PRO A 114 15.01 -3.55 16.63
CA PRO A 114 15.70 -2.45 15.95
C PRO A 114 16.55 -2.98 14.78
N PRO A 115 16.70 -2.21 13.69
CA PRO A 115 17.54 -2.61 12.56
C PRO A 115 18.93 -2.99 13.06
N PRO A 116 19.63 -3.96 12.44
CA PRO A 116 20.87 -4.52 12.98
C PRO A 116 21.92 -3.45 13.28
N GLU A 117 21.94 -2.35 12.53
CA GLU A 117 22.81 -1.21 12.76
C GLU A 117 22.45 -0.42 14.04
N ARG A 118 21.16 -0.20 14.31
CA ARG A 118 20.70 0.37 15.59
C ARG A 118 20.82 -0.63 16.74
N ALA A 119 20.64 -1.92 16.49
CA ALA A 119 20.87 -2.96 17.48
C ALA A 119 22.36 -3.02 17.86
N ALA A 120 23.26 -2.92 16.88
CA ALA A 120 24.70 -2.86 17.09
C ALA A 120 25.14 -1.55 17.76
N LEU A 121 24.56 -0.40 17.39
CA LEU A 121 24.81 0.88 18.07
C LEU A 121 24.30 0.86 19.51
N LEU A 122 23.12 0.29 19.77
CA LEU A 122 22.57 0.17 21.12
C LEU A 122 23.38 -0.84 21.95
N ALA A 123 23.77 -1.98 21.37
CA ALA A 123 24.64 -2.96 22.03
C ALA A 123 26.02 -2.37 22.33
N GLY A 124 26.64 -1.68 21.36
CA GLY A 124 27.91 -0.98 21.55
C GLY A 124 27.83 0.14 22.59
N SER A 125 26.72 0.89 22.61
CA SER A 125 26.47 1.94 23.62
C SER A 125 26.24 1.35 25.02
N ALA A 126 25.56 0.21 25.14
CA ALA A 126 25.36 -0.49 26.40
C ALA A 126 26.66 -1.09 26.94
N GLN A 127 27.51 -1.63 26.05
CA GLN A 127 28.85 -2.13 26.37
C GLN A 127 29.76 -0.98 26.84
N ALA A 128 29.72 0.17 26.15
CA ALA A 128 30.48 1.37 26.51
C ALA A 128 30.01 2.02 27.83
N ALA A 129 28.72 1.88 28.17
CA ALA A 129 28.14 2.35 29.42
C ALA A 129 28.34 1.40 30.61
N GLY A 130 29.04 0.28 30.43
CA GLY A 130 29.31 -0.69 31.50
C GLY A 130 28.06 -1.40 32.04
N VAL A 131 26.97 -1.44 31.25
CA VAL A 131 25.74 -2.12 31.64
C VAL A 131 26.01 -3.63 31.63
N PRO A 132 25.79 -4.37 32.74
CA PRO A 132 26.05 -5.80 32.79
C PRO A 132 25.28 -6.55 31.70
N GLU A 133 25.95 -7.51 31.07
CA GLU A 133 25.43 -8.40 30.02
C GLU A 133 24.11 -9.11 30.43
N LEU A 134 23.85 -9.19 31.74
CA LEU A 134 22.66 -9.80 32.33
C LEU A 134 21.34 -9.04 32.06
N LEU A 135 21.37 -7.76 31.64
CA LEU A 135 20.16 -6.95 31.43
C LEU A 135 19.54 -7.07 30.02
N TRP A 136 20.23 -7.68 29.05
CA TRP A 136 19.68 -7.90 27.69
C TRP A 136 19.16 -9.32 27.45
N GLU A 137 19.43 -10.27 28.34
CA GLU A 137 18.84 -11.61 28.36
C GLU A 137 17.36 -11.52 28.78
N ARG A 138 16.50 -11.01 27.88
CA ARG A 138 15.06 -11.22 28.02
C ARG A 138 14.79 -12.72 27.94
N PRO A 139 13.87 -13.27 28.77
CA PRO A 139 13.51 -14.67 28.70
C PRO A 139 12.88 -14.91 27.34
N ALA A 140 13.65 -15.52 26.44
CA ALA A 140 13.12 -16.08 25.22
C ALA A 140 12.12 -17.15 25.65
N LEU A 141 10.83 -16.81 25.63
CA LEU A 141 9.77 -17.81 25.62
C LEU A 141 9.88 -18.51 24.26
N ARG A 142 10.88 -19.38 24.12
CA ARG A 142 11.00 -20.32 23.01
C ARG A 142 9.84 -21.28 23.19
N LEU A 143 8.72 -21.00 22.53
CA LEU A 143 7.76 -22.03 22.18
C LEU A 143 8.51 -23.04 21.31
N ARG A 144 9.08 -24.08 21.94
CA ARG A 144 9.52 -25.29 21.26
C ARG A 144 8.26 -25.91 20.67
N VAL A 145 7.95 -25.62 19.42
CA VAL A 145 7.10 -26.48 18.62
C VAL A 145 7.92 -27.76 18.39
N PRO A 146 7.53 -28.92 18.95
CA PRO A 146 8.24 -30.16 18.67
C PRO A 146 7.98 -30.53 17.22
N LEU A 147 9.00 -30.40 16.37
CA LEU A 147 8.97 -31.00 15.04
C LEU A 147 8.92 -32.52 15.23
N ARG A 148 7.73 -33.07 15.02
CA ARG A 148 7.48 -34.52 14.95
C ARG A 148 8.33 -35.06 13.80
N ARG A 149 9.39 -35.81 14.12
CA ARG A 149 10.13 -36.58 13.11
C ARG A 149 9.15 -37.57 12.47
N ILE A 150 9.03 -37.50 11.15
CA ILE A 150 8.43 -38.55 10.34
C ILE A 150 9.54 -39.61 10.17
N PRO A 151 9.35 -40.85 10.65
CA PRO A 151 10.29 -41.93 10.34
C PRO A 151 10.19 -42.34 8.87
N ASP A 152 11.33 -42.75 8.33
CA ASP A 152 11.54 -43.19 6.94
C ASP A 152 10.64 -44.38 6.53
#